data_AF-A0A8T0DVK9-F1
#
_entry.id   AF-A0A8T0DVK9-F1
#
_cell.length_a   1.000
_cell.length_b   1.000
_cell.length_c   1.000
_cell.angle_alpha   90.00
_cell.angle_beta   90.00
_cell.angle_gamma   90.00
#
_symmetry.space_group_name_H-M   'P 1'
#
loop_
_entity.id
_entity.type
_entity.pdbx_description
1 polymer ?
#
loop_
_entity_poly.entity_id
_entity_poly.type
_entity_poly.pdbx_seq_one_letter_code
_entity_poly.pdbx_strand_id
1 'polypeptide(L)'
;MLFTLNTNRIIVTDHVVYKYFPSKLFYVNIHDLISSQFVAHPHCQHLLTTLWYDQLPGWRKRDPFTKVFLCFTFIVAMPVLAPIYLLHPHGRIGQLLRSPLIKFINHSASFAIFIFLLLIASTDSSTQDSLRVRSEIRGPVPNRIEIFILWWVIGFVWSEMKQIWEEGFKAYVRQWWNWLDFLMLGLYLTTVALRLVAVVLRKTHQYGTESAPRTEWPAADPTLLSEALFSIAHIFSFARIIFLFQVNEHLGPLQISLGNMLIDITKFIFIFLLVISSFACGLHQLYYYYVSFEEDYRPTAFKSLLNSYRTLFWHLFGSSQAGHFEVRTINRTTGESEPMPAARNTVIVGEILLLIYHAMAIIVLVNMLIAMMSNSFQTIQVGLQIIFEYISKDSCG
;
A
#
# COMPACT_ATOMS: atom_id res chain seq x y z
N MET A 1 -5.46 -5.20 22.10
CA MET A 1 -4.99 -6.16 23.14
C MET A 1 -6.12 -6.95 23.83
N LEU A 2 -7.40 -6.54 23.77
CA LEU A 2 -8.51 -7.23 24.45
C LEU A 2 -9.24 -8.33 23.64
N PHE A 3 -8.90 -8.60 22.38
CA PHE A 3 -9.71 -9.47 21.51
C PHE A 3 -9.07 -10.82 21.12
N THR A 4 -7.94 -11.21 21.68
CA THR A 4 -7.24 -12.42 21.25
C THR A 4 -6.92 -13.40 22.38
N LEU A 5 -7.82 -13.53 23.36
CA LEU A 5 -7.77 -14.64 24.30
C LEU A 5 -9.00 -15.55 24.11
N ASN A 6 -8.69 -16.76 23.65
CA ASN A 6 -9.51 -17.96 23.73
C ASN A 6 -10.60 -18.16 22.66
N THR A 7 -10.19 -18.67 21.50
CA THR A 7 -11.08 -19.36 20.55
C THR A 7 -10.69 -20.83 20.48
N ASN A 8 -11.39 -21.68 21.24
CA ASN A 8 -11.51 -23.09 20.90
C ASN A 8 -12.23 -23.17 19.55
N ARG A 9 -11.47 -23.39 18.47
CA ARG A 9 -12.02 -23.72 17.15
C ARG A 9 -12.59 -25.14 17.21
N ILE A 10 -13.79 -25.29 16.65
CA ILE A 10 -14.36 -26.58 16.29
C ILE A 10 -13.47 -27.13 15.17
N ILE A 11 -12.76 -28.21 15.49
CA ILE A 11 -11.93 -28.97 14.57
C ILE A 11 -12.87 -29.67 13.59
N VAL A 12 -13.14 -29.06 12.44
CA VAL A 12 -13.62 -29.77 11.26
C VAL A 12 -12.47 -29.78 10.25
N THR A 13 -11.61 -30.78 10.41
CA THR A 13 -10.70 -31.33 9.38
C THR A 13 -9.75 -30.33 8.69
N ASP A 14 -8.71 -29.92 9.42
CA ASP A 14 -7.60 -29.06 8.94
C ASP A 14 -6.60 -29.71 7.95
N HIS A 15 -6.87 -30.91 7.43
CA HIS A 15 -5.94 -31.57 6.50
C HIS A 15 -6.18 -31.32 5.01
N VAL A 16 -7.24 -30.58 4.64
CA VAL A 16 -7.59 -30.36 3.22
C VAL A 16 -7.44 -28.90 2.76
N VAL A 17 -7.28 -27.91 3.65
CA VAL A 17 -7.37 -26.48 3.26
C VAL A 17 -6.03 -25.85 2.83
N TYR A 18 -4.88 -26.46 3.17
CA TYR A 18 -3.57 -25.81 2.99
C TYR A 18 -2.96 -25.86 1.57
N LYS A 19 -3.65 -26.40 0.56
CA LYS A 19 -3.11 -26.50 -0.81
C LYS A 19 -3.46 -25.33 -1.74
N TYR A 20 -4.33 -24.41 -1.33
CA TYR A 20 -5.12 -23.62 -2.30
C TYR A 20 -4.86 -22.12 -2.21
N PHE A 21 -3.79 -21.66 -2.85
CA PHE A 21 -3.72 -20.42 -3.64
C PHE A 21 -2.31 -20.33 -4.26
N PRO A 22 -2.12 -20.46 -5.59
CA PRO A 22 -0.81 -20.72 -6.15
C PRO A 22 -0.06 -19.42 -6.46
N SER A 23 0.99 -19.14 -5.68
CA SER A 23 2.12 -18.34 -6.15
C SER A 23 3.02 -19.23 -7.03
N LYS A 24 2.50 -19.76 -8.15
CA LYS A 24 3.25 -20.31 -9.28
C LYS A 24 2.33 -20.59 -10.48
N LEU A 25 2.53 -19.80 -11.52
CA LEU A 25 2.47 -20.13 -12.95
C LEU A 25 1.73 -21.44 -13.35
N PHE A 26 0.72 -21.27 -14.21
CA PHE A 26 0.38 -22.15 -15.34
C PHE A 26 -0.35 -23.49 -15.14
N TYR A 27 -0.76 -23.92 -13.94
CA TYR A 27 -1.70 -25.04 -13.82
C TYR A 27 -2.76 -24.75 -12.75
N VAL A 28 -3.95 -24.33 -13.19
CA VAL A 28 -5.17 -24.47 -12.37
C VAL A 28 -5.38 -25.98 -12.22
N ASN A 29 -5.12 -26.53 -11.04
CA ASN A 29 -5.41 -27.93 -10.78
C ASN A 29 -6.93 -28.13 -10.89
N ILE A 30 -7.38 -29.17 -11.58
CA ILE A 30 -8.80 -29.52 -11.71
C ILE A 30 -9.45 -29.64 -10.32
N HIS A 31 -8.68 -30.11 -9.33
CA HIS A 31 -9.11 -30.20 -7.94
C HIS A 31 -9.42 -28.81 -7.32
N ASP A 32 -8.65 -27.78 -7.63
CA ASP A 32 -8.85 -26.41 -7.14
C ASP A 32 -10.14 -25.83 -7.73
N LEU A 33 -10.35 -26.05 -9.03
CA LEU A 33 -11.56 -25.63 -9.74
C LEU A 33 -12.81 -26.34 -9.19
N ILE A 34 -12.74 -27.67 -8.98
CA ILE A 34 -13.83 -28.46 -8.38
C ILE A 34 -14.14 -27.98 -6.97
N SER A 35 -13.11 -27.67 -6.16
CA SER A 35 -13.32 -27.17 -4.79
C SER A 35 -14.00 -25.80 -4.77
N SER A 36 -13.59 -24.88 -5.65
CA SER A 36 -14.23 -23.55 -5.75
C SER A 36 -15.67 -23.64 -6.24
N GLN A 37 -15.97 -24.51 -7.23
CA GLN A 37 -17.32 -24.77 -7.71
C GLN A 37 -18.20 -25.45 -6.65
N PHE A 38 -17.64 -26.35 -5.84
CA PHE A 38 -18.35 -27.00 -4.75
C PHE A 38 -18.73 -26.01 -3.65
N VAL A 39 -17.82 -25.11 -3.27
CA VAL A 39 -18.09 -24.07 -2.26
C VAL A 39 -19.08 -23.03 -2.80
N ALA A 40 -18.97 -22.65 -4.07
CA ALA A 40 -19.93 -21.77 -4.76
C ALA A 40 -21.31 -22.43 -4.98
N HIS A 41 -21.47 -23.73 -4.70
CA HIS A 41 -22.76 -24.39 -4.88
C HIS A 41 -23.83 -23.75 -3.97
N PRO A 42 -25.05 -23.45 -4.46
CA PRO A 42 -26.07 -22.73 -3.71
C PRO A 42 -26.42 -23.34 -2.35
N HIS A 43 -26.35 -24.67 -2.23
CA HIS A 43 -26.61 -25.37 -0.96
C HIS A 43 -25.52 -25.13 0.08
N CYS A 44 -24.25 -25.16 -0.35
CA CYS A 44 -23.10 -24.84 0.50
C CYS A 44 -23.15 -23.37 0.92
N GLN A 45 -23.48 -22.47 -0.01
CA GLN A 45 -23.64 -21.04 0.25
C GLN A 45 -24.77 -20.75 1.25
N HIS A 46 -25.90 -21.48 1.17
CA HIS A 46 -26.99 -21.35 2.14
C HIS A 46 -26.55 -21.78 3.54
N LEU A 47 -25.83 -22.90 3.67
CA LEU A 47 -25.30 -23.38 4.94
C LEU A 47 -24.33 -22.38 5.56
N LEU A 48 -23.33 -21.93 4.78
CA LEU A 48 -22.35 -20.92 5.19
C LEU A 48 -23.02 -19.61 5.62
N THR A 49 -24.05 -19.18 4.90
CA THR A 49 -24.82 -17.98 5.24
C THR A 49 -25.60 -18.16 6.54
N THR A 50 -26.11 -19.36 6.81
CA THR A 50 -26.81 -19.66 8.06
C THR A 50 -25.84 -19.62 9.24
N LEU A 51 -24.65 -20.21 9.10
CA LEU A 51 -23.57 -20.13 10.09
C LEU A 51 -23.10 -18.69 10.33
N TRP A 52 -23.04 -17.87 9.26
CA TRP A 52 -22.64 -16.47 9.35
C TRP A 52 -23.58 -15.62 10.22
N TYR A 53 -24.89 -15.91 10.17
CA TYR A 53 -25.95 -15.18 10.86
C TYR A 53 -26.52 -15.91 12.09
N ASP A 54 -25.90 -17.00 12.54
CA ASP A 54 -26.45 -17.95 13.53
C ASP A 54 -26.97 -17.28 14.82
N GLN A 55 -26.31 -16.22 15.28
CA GLN A 55 -26.65 -15.50 16.52
C GLN A 55 -27.48 -14.21 16.31
N LEU A 56 -27.91 -13.93 15.08
CA LEU A 56 -28.59 -12.69 14.71
C LEU A 56 -29.95 -12.97 14.03
N PRO A 57 -31.01 -13.23 14.83
CA PRO A 57 -32.32 -13.59 14.29
C PRO A 57 -32.90 -12.47 13.42
N GLY A 58 -33.28 -12.83 12.20
CA GLY A 58 -33.92 -11.92 11.23
C GLY A 58 -32.99 -10.92 10.55
N TRP A 59 -31.67 -10.95 10.80
CA TRP A 59 -30.71 -10.01 10.21
C TRP A 59 -30.80 -9.93 8.67
N ARG A 60 -30.95 -11.08 8.01
CA ARG A 60 -31.04 -11.20 6.55
C ARG A 60 -32.17 -10.34 5.97
N LYS A 61 -33.33 -10.30 6.63
CA LYS A 61 -34.57 -9.66 6.16
C LYS A 61 -34.64 -8.15 6.47
N ARG A 62 -33.70 -7.61 7.25
CA ARG A 62 -33.70 -6.18 7.61
C ARG A 62 -33.28 -5.31 6.43
N ASP A 63 -33.83 -4.11 6.38
CA ASP A 63 -33.46 -3.10 5.41
C ASP A 63 -32.00 -2.65 5.59
N PRO A 64 -31.34 -2.15 4.52
CA PRO A 64 -29.96 -1.70 4.58
C PRO A 64 -29.71 -0.58 5.61
N PHE A 65 -30.65 0.34 5.79
CA PHE A 65 -30.49 1.47 6.73
C PHE A 65 -30.47 0.99 8.18
N THR A 66 -31.40 0.10 8.56
CA THR A 66 -31.42 -0.54 9.88
C THR A 66 -30.16 -1.37 10.13
N LYS A 67 -29.64 -2.06 9.11
CA LYS A 67 -28.36 -2.77 9.21
C LYS A 67 -27.20 -1.81 9.51
N VAL A 68 -27.09 -0.71 8.76
CA VAL A 68 -26.05 0.31 8.98
C VAL A 68 -26.16 0.93 10.37
N PHE A 69 -27.36 1.35 10.77
CA PHE A 69 -27.60 1.94 12.09
C PHE A 69 -27.22 0.99 13.23
N LEU A 70 -27.56 -0.30 13.09
CA LEU A 70 -27.27 -1.28 14.11
C LEU A 70 -25.79 -1.67 14.13
N CYS A 71 -25.13 -1.76 12.98
CA CYS A 71 -23.67 -1.88 12.90
C CYS A 71 -22.97 -0.71 13.60
N PHE A 72 -23.40 0.53 13.32
CA PHE A 72 -22.86 1.72 13.98
C PHE A 72 -23.06 1.66 15.50
N THR A 73 -24.25 1.27 15.95
CA THR A 73 -24.55 1.10 17.37
C THR A 73 -23.64 0.05 18.03
N PHE A 74 -23.38 -1.09 17.37
CA PHE A 74 -22.44 -2.08 17.88
C PHE A 74 -21.02 -1.54 17.97
N ILE A 75 -20.54 -0.83 16.96
CA ILE A 75 -19.20 -0.24 16.93
C ILE A 75 -19.02 0.73 18.10
N VAL A 76 -19.98 1.63 18.33
CA VAL A 76 -19.94 2.60 19.43
C VAL A 76 -20.02 1.89 20.79
N ALA A 77 -20.76 0.80 20.90
CA ALA A 77 -20.88 0.02 22.13
C ALA A 77 -19.66 -0.89 22.42
N MET A 78 -18.75 -1.10 21.46
CA MET A 78 -17.61 -2.02 21.62
C MET A 78 -16.71 -1.77 22.83
N PRO A 79 -16.37 -0.52 23.21
CA PRO A 79 -15.55 -0.26 24.39
C PRO A 79 -16.15 -0.83 25.69
N VAL A 80 -17.49 -0.94 25.75
CA VAL A 80 -18.22 -1.51 26.89
C VAL A 80 -18.44 -3.01 26.73
N LEU A 81 -18.70 -3.48 25.50
CA LEU A 81 -18.96 -4.90 25.21
C LEU A 81 -17.71 -5.78 25.35
N ALA A 82 -16.52 -5.25 25.05
CA ALA A 82 -15.27 -6.02 25.10
C ALA A 82 -14.85 -6.44 26.54
N PRO A 83 -14.89 -5.57 27.57
CA PRO A 83 -14.69 -6.01 28.96
C PRO A 83 -15.72 -7.05 29.43
N ILE A 84 -17.00 -6.90 29.03
CA ILE A 84 -18.07 -7.85 29.38
C ILE A 84 -17.76 -9.24 28.79
N TYR A 85 -17.24 -9.29 27.56
CA TYR A 85 -16.79 -10.54 26.93
C TYR A 85 -15.67 -11.23 27.71
N LEU A 86 -14.69 -10.47 28.20
CA LEU A 86 -13.59 -11.02 28.99
C LEU A 86 -14.05 -11.55 30.35
N LEU A 87 -14.95 -10.84 31.02
CA LEU A 87 -15.43 -11.21 32.35
C LEU A 87 -16.47 -12.33 32.31
N HIS A 88 -17.35 -12.35 31.32
CA HIS A 88 -18.44 -13.33 31.21
C HIS A 88 -18.61 -13.86 29.78
N PRO A 89 -17.69 -14.73 29.31
CA PRO A 89 -17.64 -15.19 27.93
C PRO A 89 -18.80 -16.11 27.53
N HIS A 90 -19.50 -16.72 28.50
CA HIS A 90 -20.61 -17.66 28.25
C HIS A 90 -21.99 -16.99 28.25
N GLY A 91 -22.09 -15.70 28.56
CA GLY A 91 -23.36 -14.97 28.55
C GLY A 91 -23.92 -14.73 27.15
N ARG A 92 -25.17 -14.24 27.08
CA ARG A 92 -25.84 -13.90 25.82
C ARG A 92 -25.02 -12.92 24.96
N ILE A 93 -24.41 -11.90 25.60
CA ILE A 93 -23.54 -10.92 24.93
C ILE A 93 -22.26 -11.60 24.41
N GLY A 94 -21.69 -12.53 25.18
CA GLY A 94 -20.49 -13.26 24.77
C GLY A 94 -20.74 -14.20 23.58
N GLN A 95 -21.90 -14.85 23.55
CA GLN A 95 -22.36 -15.67 22.41
C GLN A 95 -22.61 -14.81 21.17
N LEU A 96 -23.22 -13.62 21.33
CA LEU A 96 -23.41 -12.66 20.25
C LEU A 96 -22.08 -12.17 19.65
N LEU A 97 -21.10 -11.80 20.49
CA LEU A 97 -19.76 -11.37 20.04
C LEU A 97 -18.92 -12.49 19.41
N ARG A 98 -19.26 -13.76 19.70
CA ARG A 98 -18.63 -14.90 19.02
C ARG A 98 -19.11 -15.08 17.58
N SER A 99 -20.24 -14.45 17.20
CA SER A 99 -20.75 -14.45 15.83
C SER A 99 -19.69 -13.94 14.85
N PRO A 100 -19.48 -14.63 13.72
CA PRO A 100 -18.42 -14.28 12.78
C PRO A 100 -18.68 -12.92 12.10
N LEU A 101 -19.94 -12.55 11.84
CA LEU A 101 -20.30 -11.22 11.33
C LEU A 101 -19.85 -10.10 12.28
N ILE A 102 -20.11 -10.25 13.59
CA ILE A 102 -19.78 -9.21 14.57
C ILE A 102 -18.26 -9.07 14.72
N LYS A 103 -17.52 -10.19 14.70
CA LYS A 103 -16.05 -10.16 14.67
C LYS A 103 -15.53 -9.42 13.44
N PHE A 104 -16.06 -9.72 12.26
CA PHE A 104 -15.69 -9.05 11.02
C PHE A 104 -15.97 -7.54 11.07
N ILE A 105 -17.18 -7.14 11.50
CA ILE A 105 -17.56 -5.72 11.63
C ILE A 105 -16.61 -5.01 12.60
N ASN A 106 -16.31 -5.62 13.74
CA ASN A 106 -15.44 -5.02 14.74
C ASN A 106 -13.99 -4.88 14.29
N HIS A 107 -13.46 -5.90 13.62
CA HIS A 107 -12.13 -5.85 13.04
C HIS A 107 -12.04 -4.74 11.99
N SER A 108 -13.01 -4.69 11.08
CA SER A 108 -13.12 -3.67 10.04
C SER A 108 -13.29 -2.26 10.61
N ALA A 109 -14.13 -2.11 11.64
CA ALA A 109 -14.36 -0.83 12.31
C ALA A 109 -13.13 -0.36 13.09
N SER A 110 -12.41 -1.25 13.78
CA SER A 110 -11.14 -0.92 14.43
C SER A 110 -10.13 -0.40 13.43
N PHE A 111 -10.05 -1.00 12.24
CA PHE A 111 -9.21 -0.51 11.15
C PHE A 111 -9.68 0.85 10.60
N ALA A 112 -10.98 1.04 10.40
CA ALA A 112 -11.54 2.31 9.96
C ALA A 112 -11.27 3.46 10.96
N ILE A 113 -11.39 3.18 12.27
CA ILE A 113 -11.05 4.15 13.33
C ILE A 113 -9.55 4.47 13.30
N PHE A 114 -8.69 3.47 13.08
CA PHE A 114 -7.26 3.69 12.91
C PHE A 114 -6.95 4.64 11.73
N ILE A 115 -7.59 4.42 10.57
CA ILE A 115 -7.47 5.34 9.43
C ILE A 115 -7.96 6.74 9.77
N PHE A 116 -9.08 6.86 10.48
CA PHE A 116 -9.60 8.16 10.91
C PHE A 116 -8.64 8.88 11.87
N LEU A 117 -7.96 8.15 12.77
CA LEU A 117 -6.91 8.70 13.62
C LEU A 117 -5.71 9.19 12.81
N LEU A 118 -5.31 8.48 11.76
CA LEU A 118 -4.25 8.93 10.86
C LEU A 118 -4.67 10.18 10.06
N LEU A 119 -5.94 10.29 9.66
CA LEU A 119 -6.49 11.48 9.02
C LEU A 119 -6.44 12.70 9.96
N ILE A 120 -6.85 12.51 11.23
CA ILE A 120 -6.76 13.56 12.26
C ILE A 120 -5.29 13.94 12.48
N ALA A 121 -4.38 12.97 12.57
CA ALA A 121 -2.95 13.24 12.71
C ALA A 121 -2.38 14.06 11.54
N SER A 122 -2.91 13.89 10.33
CA SER A 122 -2.52 14.68 9.16
C SER A 122 -3.14 16.08 9.12
N THR A 123 -4.29 16.27 9.78
CA THR A 123 -5.05 17.53 9.79
C THR A 123 -4.83 18.28 11.11
N ASP A 124 -3.80 17.90 11.89
CA ASP A 124 -3.57 18.38 13.25
C ASP A 124 -3.74 19.90 13.31
N SER A 125 -4.80 20.33 13.99
CA SER A 125 -5.27 21.72 14.12
C SER A 125 -4.39 22.53 15.09
N SER A 126 -3.14 22.12 15.19
CA SER A 126 -2.11 22.76 15.98
C SER A 126 -1.87 24.18 15.45
N THR A 127 -1.93 25.17 16.35
CA THR A 127 -1.62 26.57 16.05
C THR A 127 -0.26 26.66 15.34
N GLN A 128 -0.11 27.53 14.33
CA GLN A 128 1.15 27.63 13.56
C GLN A 128 2.40 27.77 14.44
N ASP A 129 2.28 28.41 15.61
CA ASP A 129 3.39 28.56 16.56
C ASP A 129 3.81 27.25 17.23
N SER A 130 2.89 26.34 17.56
CA SER A 130 3.25 25.03 18.12
C SER A 130 3.90 24.12 17.08
N LEU A 131 3.50 24.25 15.80
CA LEU A 131 4.16 23.58 14.69
C LEU A 131 5.58 24.09 14.46
N ARG A 132 5.80 25.42 14.53
CA ARG A 132 7.13 26.04 14.41
C ARG A 132 8.10 25.51 15.46
N VAL A 133 7.73 25.64 16.74
CA VAL A 133 8.57 25.17 17.85
C VAL A 133 8.87 23.68 17.75
N ARG A 134 7.87 22.87 17.37
CA ARG A 134 8.07 21.42 17.23
C ARG A 134 8.93 21.04 16.02
N SER A 135 8.86 21.80 14.93
CA SER A 135 9.63 21.55 13.71
C SER A 135 11.14 21.79 13.87
N GLU A 136 11.53 22.56 14.89
CA GLU A 136 12.92 22.87 15.23
C GLU A 136 13.53 21.84 16.20
N ILE A 137 12.72 20.95 16.80
CA ILE A 137 13.19 19.98 17.79
C ILE A 137 13.43 18.63 17.10
N ARG A 138 14.70 18.17 17.08
CA ARG A 138 15.05 16.79 16.69
C ARG A 138 14.54 15.80 17.74
N GLY A 139 13.90 14.70 17.31
CA GLY A 139 13.28 13.74 18.22
C GLY A 139 12.24 14.37 19.17
N PRO A 140 11.14 14.95 18.65
CA PRO A 140 10.08 15.50 19.48
C PRO A 140 9.40 14.38 20.28
N VAL A 141 8.85 14.74 21.45
CA VAL A 141 8.06 13.80 22.25
C VAL A 141 6.78 13.41 21.49
N PRO A 142 6.32 12.15 21.59
CA PRO A 142 5.13 11.70 20.86
C PRO A 142 3.89 12.53 21.21
N ASN A 143 3.12 12.91 20.20
CA ASN A 143 1.83 13.58 20.40
C ASN A 143 0.81 12.62 21.03
N ARG A 144 -0.24 13.16 21.66
CA ARG A 144 -1.35 12.33 22.17
C ARG A 144 -1.93 11.42 21.09
N ILE A 145 -2.11 11.97 19.88
CA ILE A 145 -2.61 11.21 18.71
C ILE A 145 -1.61 10.12 18.28
N GLU A 146 -0.31 10.42 18.27
CA GLU A 146 0.74 9.44 17.93
C GLU A 146 0.80 8.30 18.97
N ILE A 147 0.55 8.59 20.25
CA ILE A 147 0.44 7.56 21.31
C ILE A 147 -0.77 6.66 21.06
N PHE A 148 -1.92 7.24 20.65
CA PHE A 148 -3.07 6.42 20.25
C PHE A 148 -2.72 5.55 19.03
N ILE A 149 -2.15 6.11 17.97
CA ILE A 149 -1.72 5.36 16.78
C ILE A 149 -0.78 4.20 17.19
N LEU A 150 0.20 4.46 18.06
CA LEU A 150 1.12 3.44 18.56
C LEU A 150 0.38 2.29 19.26
N TRP A 151 -0.64 2.60 20.06
CA TRP A 151 -1.48 1.59 20.71
C TRP A 151 -2.18 0.66 19.71
N TRP A 152 -2.68 1.21 18.59
CA TRP A 152 -3.24 0.41 17.51
C TRP A 152 -2.19 -0.44 16.79
N VAL A 153 -1.03 0.15 16.47
CA VAL A 153 0.07 -0.57 15.80
C VAL A 153 0.51 -1.79 16.62
N ILE A 154 0.66 -1.67 17.93
CA ILE A 154 0.98 -2.81 18.82
C ILE A 154 -0.10 -3.89 18.71
N GLY A 155 -1.38 -3.49 18.66
CA GLY A 155 -2.50 -4.40 18.49
C GLY A 155 -2.46 -5.17 17.16
N PHE A 156 -2.15 -4.48 16.06
CA PHE A 156 -2.03 -5.12 14.74
C PHE A 156 -0.82 -6.05 14.65
N VAL A 157 0.34 -5.64 15.19
CA VAL A 157 1.53 -6.50 15.26
C VAL A 157 1.23 -7.79 16.00
N TRP A 158 0.56 -7.70 17.16
CA TRP A 158 0.14 -8.88 17.91
C TRP A 158 -0.85 -9.77 17.12
N SER A 159 -1.79 -9.16 16.40
CA SER A 159 -2.74 -9.88 15.56
C SER A 159 -2.05 -10.66 14.44
N GLU A 160 -1.12 -10.02 13.72
CA GLU A 160 -0.36 -10.68 12.64
C GLU A 160 0.56 -11.78 13.16
N MET A 161 1.22 -11.57 14.31
CA MET A 161 2.03 -12.61 14.94
C MET A 161 1.20 -13.84 15.29
N LYS A 162 -0.02 -13.63 15.78
CA LYS A 162 -0.95 -14.72 16.07
C LYS A 162 -1.39 -15.45 14.79
N GLN A 163 -1.69 -14.72 13.73
CA GLN A 163 -2.06 -15.32 12.44
C GLN A 163 -0.93 -16.20 11.88
N ILE A 164 0.31 -15.71 11.90
CA ILE A 164 1.49 -16.47 11.45
C ILE A 164 1.65 -17.75 12.28
N TRP A 165 1.38 -17.69 13.58
CA TRP A 165 1.47 -18.85 14.47
C TRP A 165 0.38 -19.90 14.20
N GLU A 166 -0.85 -19.46 13.94
CA GLU A 166 -2.00 -20.35 13.74
C GLU A 166 -2.04 -20.97 12.33
N GLU A 167 -1.78 -20.18 11.28
CA GLU A 167 -1.80 -20.66 9.89
C GLU A 167 -0.47 -21.30 9.44
N GLY A 168 0.62 -20.91 10.09
CA GLY A 168 1.98 -21.28 9.71
C GLY A 168 2.58 -20.36 8.64
N PHE A 169 3.89 -20.11 8.75
CA PHE A 169 4.63 -19.16 7.91
C PHE A 169 4.50 -19.40 6.39
N LYS A 170 4.51 -20.66 5.96
CA LYS A 170 4.42 -21.01 4.53
C LYS A 170 3.04 -20.67 3.94
N ALA A 171 1.97 -20.82 4.72
CA ALA A 171 0.64 -20.44 4.29
C ALA A 171 0.51 -18.92 4.23
N TYR A 172 1.02 -18.23 5.25
CA TYR A 172 1.00 -16.78 5.36
C TYR A 172 1.67 -16.08 4.16
N VAL A 173 2.89 -16.47 3.80
CA VAL A 173 3.68 -15.83 2.71
C VAL A 173 3.06 -16.05 1.33
N ARG A 174 2.21 -17.06 1.17
CA ARG A 174 1.55 -17.36 -0.10
C ARG A 174 0.42 -16.38 -0.42
N GLN A 175 -0.13 -15.73 0.59
CA GLN A 175 -1.20 -14.76 0.44
C GLN A 175 -0.63 -13.36 0.20
N TRP A 176 -0.80 -12.83 -1.02
CA TRP A 176 -0.31 -11.50 -1.43
C TRP A 176 -0.81 -10.36 -0.54
N TRP A 177 -2.00 -10.55 0.01
CA TRP A 177 -2.63 -9.63 0.94
C TRP A 177 -1.90 -9.52 2.28
N ASN A 178 -1.36 -10.62 2.78
CA ASN A 178 -0.57 -10.65 4.01
C ASN A 178 0.79 -9.95 3.82
N TRP A 179 1.33 -9.92 2.59
CA TRP A 179 2.53 -9.13 2.29
C TRP A 179 2.31 -7.62 2.46
N LEU A 180 1.12 -7.12 2.12
CA LEU A 180 0.79 -5.71 2.32
C LEU A 180 0.73 -5.38 3.81
N ASP A 181 0.15 -6.25 4.63
CA ASP A 181 0.13 -6.09 6.09
C ASP A 181 1.52 -6.16 6.71
N PHE A 182 2.31 -7.15 6.30
CA PHE A 182 3.69 -7.29 6.74
C PHE A 182 4.53 -6.05 6.39
N LEU A 183 4.40 -5.52 5.17
CA LEU A 183 5.11 -4.31 4.73
C LEU A 183 4.65 -3.08 5.51
N MET A 184 3.34 -2.87 5.63
CA MET A 184 2.76 -1.76 6.38
C MET A 184 3.22 -1.76 7.84
N LEU A 185 3.09 -2.89 8.54
CA LEU A 185 3.51 -2.99 9.94
C LEU A 185 5.03 -2.92 10.10
N GLY A 186 5.80 -3.47 9.15
CA GLY A 186 7.24 -3.31 9.11
C GLY A 186 7.66 -1.84 9.03
N LEU A 187 6.99 -1.04 8.20
CA LEU A 187 7.23 0.41 8.10
C LEU A 187 6.85 1.15 9.39
N TYR A 188 5.74 0.79 10.04
CA TYR A 188 5.36 1.36 11.35
C TYR A 188 6.37 1.01 12.44
N LEU A 189 6.81 -0.25 12.53
CA LEU A 189 7.82 -0.68 13.50
C LEU A 189 9.16 0.03 13.27
N THR A 190 9.57 0.18 12.01
CA THR A 190 10.80 0.91 11.65
C THR A 190 10.69 2.39 12.02
N THR A 191 9.52 3.01 11.81
CA THR A 191 9.24 4.40 12.23
C THR A 191 9.38 4.55 13.74
N VAL A 192 8.78 3.65 14.52
CA VAL A 192 8.86 3.68 15.99
C VAL A 192 10.31 3.48 16.46
N ALA A 193 11.05 2.55 15.85
CA ALA A 193 12.46 2.33 16.17
C ALA A 193 13.31 3.58 15.90
N LEU A 194 13.15 4.24 14.75
CA LEU A 194 13.86 5.48 14.42
C LEU A 194 13.49 6.64 15.34
N ARG A 195 12.21 6.77 15.74
CA ARG A 195 11.77 7.75 16.73
C ARG A 195 12.40 7.51 18.11
N LEU A 196 12.50 6.26 18.53
CA LEU A 196 13.19 5.89 19.76
C LEU A 196 14.68 6.25 19.70
N VAL A 197 15.35 5.93 18.58
CA VAL A 197 16.75 6.32 18.34
C VAL A 197 16.91 7.84 18.41
N ALA A 198 16.04 8.61 17.75
CA ALA A 198 16.07 10.08 17.80
C ALA A 198 15.92 10.61 19.24
N VAL A 199 15.03 10.03 20.05
CA VAL A 199 14.87 10.42 21.47
C VAL A 199 16.11 10.06 22.29
N VAL A 200 16.74 8.91 22.05
CA VAL A 200 17.97 8.48 22.73
C VAL A 200 19.15 9.40 22.36
N LEU A 201 19.33 9.72 21.08
CA LEU A 201 20.37 10.63 20.59
C LEU A 201 20.21 12.04 21.19
N ARG A 202 18.96 12.50 21.36
CA ARG A 202 18.66 13.76 22.05
C ARG A 202 19.02 13.70 23.53
N LYS A 203 18.62 12.64 24.25
CA LYS A 203 18.91 12.48 25.69
C LYS A 203 20.39 12.29 25.99
N THR A 204 21.14 11.71 25.07
CA THR A 204 22.60 11.51 25.19
C THR A 204 23.40 12.73 24.72
N HIS A 205 22.74 13.84 24.38
CA HIS A 205 23.33 15.10 23.90
C HIS A 205 24.18 14.96 22.63
N GLN A 206 24.03 13.89 21.86
CA GLN A 206 24.77 13.67 20.61
C GLN A 206 24.31 14.61 19.47
N TYR A 207 23.11 15.17 19.58
CA TYR A 207 22.62 16.19 18.64
C TYR A 207 23.17 17.61 18.90
N GLY A 208 23.91 17.82 19.99
CA GLY A 208 24.30 19.15 20.48
C GLY A 208 23.27 19.73 21.46
N THR A 209 23.66 20.81 22.13
CA THR A 209 22.84 21.51 23.13
C THR A 209 21.96 22.62 22.53
N GLU A 210 22.23 23.03 21.30
CA GLU A 210 21.54 24.12 20.61
C GLU A 210 20.45 23.58 19.66
N SER A 211 19.29 24.25 19.64
CA SER A 211 18.22 23.95 18.69
C SER A 211 18.61 24.44 17.31
N ALA A 212 18.77 23.52 16.35
CA ALA A 212 19.10 23.85 14.96
C ALA A 212 17.84 23.84 14.08
N PRO A 213 17.66 24.83 13.18
CA PRO A 213 16.52 24.84 12.26
C PRO A 213 16.55 23.63 11.33
N ARG A 214 15.36 23.20 10.87
CA ARG A 214 15.18 22.00 10.03
C ARG A 214 16.03 21.99 8.75
N THR A 215 16.36 23.17 8.23
CA THR A 215 17.21 23.36 7.03
C THR A 215 18.65 22.92 7.23
N GLU A 216 19.12 22.86 8.46
CA GLU A 216 20.51 22.50 8.82
C GLU A 216 20.63 21.04 9.28
N TRP A 217 19.54 20.28 9.21
CA TRP A 217 19.56 18.89 9.64
C TRP A 217 20.31 18.01 8.62
N PRO A 218 21.10 17.04 9.08
CA PRO A 218 21.76 16.12 8.17
C PRO A 218 20.71 15.32 7.39
N ALA A 219 20.97 15.05 6.12
CA ALA A 219 20.03 14.33 5.25
C ALA A 219 19.65 12.93 5.77
N ALA A 220 20.53 12.31 6.56
CA ALA A 220 20.32 11.00 7.18
C ALA A 220 19.80 11.08 8.64
N ASP A 221 19.21 12.21 9.06
CA ASP A 221 18.67 12.33 10.41
C ASP A 221 17.54 11.31 10.66
N PRO A 222 17.60 10.53 11.76
CA PRO A 222 16.56 9.55 12.12
C PRO A 222 15.15 10.14 12.18
N THR A 223 14.98 11.41 12.57
CA THR A 223 13.67 12.07 12.62
C THR A 223 13.09 12.21 11.22
N LEU A 224 13.88 12.71 10.25
CA LEU A 224 13.46 12.88 8.86
C LEU A 224 13.13 11.54 8.20
N LEU A 225 13.96 10.53 8.41
CA LEU A 225 13.72 9.20 7.87
C LEU A 225 12.45 8.57 8.47
N SER A 226 12.23 8.74 9.78
CA SER A 226 11.01 8.25 10.44
C SER A 226 9.75 8.93 9.88
N GLU A 227 9.79 10.22 9.56
CA GLU A 227 8.65 10.94 8.97
C GLU A 227 8.35 10.45 7.55
N ALA A 228 9.40 10.23 6.75
CA ALA A 228 9.25 9.66 5.41
C ALA A 228 8.63 8.26 5.47
N LEU A 229 9.18 7.35 6.29
CA LEU A 229 8.63 5.99 6.42
C LEU A 229 7.21 5.98 7.01
N PHE A 230 6.91 6.88 7.95
CA PHE A 230 5.56 7.04 8.49
C PHE A 230 4.55 7.43 7.41
N SER A 231 4.91 8.37 6.53
CA SER A 231 4.05 8.77 5.41
C SER A 231 3.81 7.63 4.40
N ILE A 232 4.83 6.81 4.13
CA ILE A 232 4.67 5.63 3.27
C ILE A 232 3.77 4.59 3.96
N ALA A 233 3.95 4.34 5.26
CA ALA A 233 3.09 3.44 6.04
C ALA A 233 1.63 3.90 6.04
N HIS A 234 1.39 5.22 6.09
CA HIS A 234 0.07 5.82 6.01
C HIS A 234 -0.62 5.52 4.67
N ILE A 235 0.10 5.61 3.54
CA ILE A 235 -0.42 5.25 2.21
C ILE A 235 -0.81 3.77 2.16
N PHE A 236 0.06 2.87 2.65
CA PHE A 236 -0.27 1.43 2.69
C PHE A 236 -1.46 1.11 3.60
N SER A 237 -1.64 1.89 4.68
CA SER A 237 -2.82 1.77 5.54
C SER A 237 -4.10 2.09 4.78
N PHE A 238 -4.12 3.15 3.97
CA PHE A 238 -5.27 3.43 3.10
C PHE A 238 -5.47 2.35 2.04
N ALA A 239 -4.40 1.84 1.44
CA ALA A 239 -4.49 0.75 0.47
C ALA A 239 -5.14 -0.52 1.05
N ARG A 240 -4.95 -0.78 2.36
CA ARG A 240 -5.58 -1.90 3.07
C ARG A 240 -7.11 -1.83 3.10
N ILE A 241 -7.73 -0.67 2.93
CA ILE A 241 -9.19 -0.52 2.83
C ILE A 241 -9.76 -1.28 1.64
N ILE A 242 -9.01 -1.43 0.55
CA ILE A 242 -9.43 -2.16 -0.66
C ILE A 242 -9.89 -3.59 -0.30
N PHE A 243 -9.31 -4.18 0.74
CA PHE A 243 -9.68 -5.52 1.20
C PHE A 243 -11.08 -5.61 1.82
N LEU A 244 -11.65 -4.50 2.27
CA LEU A 244 -13.03 -4.48 2.76
C LEU A 244 -14.04 -4.58 1.61
N PHE A 245 -13.62 -4.29 0.37
CA PHE A 245 -14.48 -4.44 -0.80
C PHE A 245 -14.81 -5.90 -1.11
N GLN A 246 -13.99 -6.85 -0.65
CA GLN A 246 -14.18 -8.31 -0.81
C GLN A 246 -15.50 -8.83 -0.24
N VAL A 247 -16.11 -8.10 0.68
CA VAL A 247 -17.37 -8.51 1.33
C VAL A 247 -18.59 -7.87 0.66
N ASN A 248 -18.38 -6.84 -0.17
CA ASN A 248 -19.44 -6.20 -0.91
C ASN A 248 -19.76 -6.99 -2.19
N GLU A 249 -21.03 -7.33 -2.38
CA GLU A 249 -21.54 -8.08 -3.54
C GLU A 249 -21.22 -7.40 -4.89
N HIS A 250 -21.15 -6.07 -4.92
CA HIS A 250 -20.87 -5.31 -6.14
C HIS A 250 -19.38 -4.97 -6.31
N LEU A 251 -18.69 -4.60 -5.24
CA LEU A 251 -17.29 -4.15 -5.32
C LEU A 251 -16.28 -5.29 -5.25
N GLY A 252 -16.63 -6.42 -4.62
CA GLY A 252 -15.73 -7.56 -4.45
C GLY A 252 -15.32 -8.23 -5.76
N PRO A 253 -16.26 -8.54 -6.67
CA PRO A 253 -15.89 -9.05 -8.00
C PRO A 253 -14.95 -8.09 -8.74
N LEU A 254 -15.22 -6.78 -8.69
CA LEU A 254 -14.38 -5.77 -9.33
C LEU A 254 -12.96 -5.72 -8.75
N GLN A 255 -12.83 -5.87 -7.43
CA GLN A 255 -11.53 -5.93 -6.78
C GLN A 255 -10.74 -7.18 -7.19
N ILE A 256 -11.40 -8.35 -7.26
CA ILE A 256 -10.77 -9.61 -7.65
C ILE A 256 -10.28 -9.54 -9.10
N SER A 257 -11.08 -8.96 -10.00
CA SER A 257 -10.67 -8.78 -11.40
C SER A 257 -9.46 -7.84 -11.51
N LEU A 258 -9.44 -6.75 -10.74
CA LEU A 258 -8.28 -5.85 -10.66
C LEU A 258 -7.02 -6.58 -10.17
N GLY A 259 -7.12 -7.37 -9.10
CA GLY A 259 -6.00 -8.15 -8.56
C GLY A 259 -5.41 -9.14 -9.57
N ASN A 260 -6.26 -9.81 -10.35
CA ASN A 260 -5.82 -10.73 -11.39
C ASN A 260 -5.18 -9.99 -12.57
N MET A 261 -5.74 -8.84 -12.99
CA MET A 261 -5.15 -8.01 -14.04
C MET A 261 -3.78 -7.46 -13.66
N LEU A 262 -3.52 -7.17 -12.37
CA LEU A 262 -2.21 -6.68 -11.91
C LEU A 262 -1.05 -7.62 -12.24
N ILE A 263 -1.30 -8.94 -12.32
CA ILE A 263 -0.28 -9.92 -12.70
C ILE A 263 0.14 -9.72 -14.15
N ASP A 264 -0.81 -9.47 -15.05
CA ASP A 264 -0.54 -9.21 -16.46
C ASP A 264 0.11 -7.83 -16.65
N ILE A 265 -0.35 -6.83 -15.90
CA ILE A 265 0.28 -5.50 -15.86
C ILE A 265 1.74 -5.61 -15.41
N THR A 266 2.05 -6.42 -14.40
CA THR A 266 3.42 -6.57 -13.88
C THR A 266 4.37 -7.14 -14.95
N LYS A 267 3.93 -8.14 -15.72
CA LYS A 267 4.71 -8.67 -16.86
C LYS A 267 4.98 -7.59 -17.90
N PHE A 268 4.00 -6.73 -18.15
CA PHE A 268 4.14 -5.64 -19.11
C PHE A 268 5.06 -4.52 -18.60
N ILE A 269 4.96 -4.16 -17.31
CA ILE A 269 5.86 -3.19 -16.66
C ILE A 269 7.32 -3.61 -16.83
N PHE A 270 7.64 -4.91 -16.80
CA PHE A 270 9.00 -5.40 -17.06
C PHE A 270 9.49 -5.03 -18.46
N ILE A 271 8.68 -5.24 -19.51
CA ILE A 271 9.01 -4.84 -20.89
C ILE A 271 9.18 -3.32 -20.97
N PHE A 272 8.28 -2.57 -20.33
CA PHE A 272 8.32 -1.12 -20.29
C PHE A 272 9.60 -0.59 -19.62
N LEU A 273 10.01 -1.20 -18.50
CA LEU A 273 11.26 -0.85 -17.80
C LEU A 273 12.50 -1.13 -18.67
N LEU A 274 12.51 -2.22 -19.45
CA LEU A 274 13.61 -2.50 -20.38
C LEU A 274 13.76 -1.40 -21.44
N VAL A 275 12.63 -0.94 -22.00
CA VAL A 275 12.61 0.14 -22.98
C VAL A 275 13.07 1.46 -22.37
N ILE A 276 12.54 1.86 -21.20
CA ILE A 276 13.01 3.06 -20.51
C ILE A 276 14.52 2.95 -20.23
N SER A 277 14.99 1.80 -19.77
CA SER A 277 16.40 1.59 -19.44
C SER A 277 17.32 1.75 -20.65
N SER A 278 16.93 1.21 -21.82
CA SER A 278 17.73 1.35 -23.04
C SER A 278 17.85 2.81 -23.48
N PHE A 279 16.76 3.58 -23.42
CA PHE A 279 16.77 5.00 -23.76
C PHE A 279 17.47 5.86 -22.70
N ALA A 280 17.31 5.56 -21.41
CA ALA A 280 17.98 6.27 -20.32
C ALA A 280 19.51 6.15 -20.43
N CYS A 281 20.01 4.94 -20.66
CA CYS A 281 21.43 4.68 -20.89
C CYS A 281 21.91 5.34 -22.20
N GLY A 282 21.16 5.22 -23.29
CA GLY A 282 21.52 5.81 -24.59
C GLY A 282 21.63 7.34 -24.54
N LEU A 283 20.64 8.02 -23.94
CA LEU A 283 20.65 9.48 -23.78
C LEU A 283 21.72 9.95 -22.79
N HIS A 284 21.92 9.23 -21.68
CA HIS A 284 23.01 9.54 -20.76
C HIS A 284 24.37 9.44 -21.46
N GLN A 285 24.59 8.38 -22.25
CA GLN A 285 25.83 8.17 -23.00
C GLN A 285 26.04 9.23 -24.08
N LEU A 286 24.98 9.66 -24.77
CA LEU A 286 25.04 10.71 -25.78
C LEU A 286 25.55 12.03 -25.21
N TYR A 287 25.12 12.38 -23.99
CA TYR A 287 25.54 13.63 -23.34
C TYR A 287 26.75 13.46 -22.42
N TYR A 288 27.27 12.25 -22.21
CA TYR A 288 28.29 11.96 -21.20
C TYR A 288 29.56 12.82 -21.31
N TYR A 289 30.01 13.11 -22.53
CA TYR A 289 31.26 13.82 -22.80
C TYR A 289 31.17 15.36 -22.70
N TYR A 290 30.00 15.93 -22.43
CA TYR A 290 29.83 17.38 -22.27
C TYR A 290 30.23 17.88 -20.89
N VAL A 291 31.36 17.40 -20.37
CA VAL A 291 31.92 17.80 -19.08
C VAL A 291 33.38 18.24 -19.26
N SER A 292 33.77 19.33 -18.62
CA SER A 292 35.14 19.84 -18.60
C SER A 292 35.64 19.94 -17.15
N PHE A 293 36.94 20.21 -16.99
CA PHE A 293 37.54 20.42 -15.66
C PHE A 293 36.99 21.65 -14.93
N GLU A 294 36.50 22.64 -15.67
CA GLU A 294 36.04 23.92 -15.11
C GLU A 294 34.50 24.00 -15.05
N GLU A 295 33.80 23.40 -16.01
CA GLU A 295 32.36 23.58 -16.20
C GLU A 295 31.67 22.28 -16.68
N ASP A 296 30.42 22.06 -16.24
CA ASP A 296 29.57 20.94 -16.67
C ASP A 296 28.48 21.45 -17.62
N TYR A 297 28.63 21.13 -18.91
CA TYR A 297 27.75 21.58 -19.98
C TYR A 297 26.59 20.61 -20.24
N ARG A 298 26.51 19.49 -19.50
CA ARG A 298 25.48 18.48 -19.72
C ARG A 298 24.08 19.03 -19.42
N PRO A 299 23.07 18.64 -20.21
CA PRO A 299 21.69 18.96 -19.88
C PRO A 299 21.35 18.35 -18.52
N THR A 300 20.70 19.12 -17.64
CA THR A 300 20.37 18.67 -16.26
C THR A 300 19.55 17.39 -16.25
N ALA A 301 18.72 17.19 -17.28
CA ALA A 301 17.94 16.00 -17.56
C ALA A 301 18.78 14.71 -17.69
N PHE A 302 19.95 14.78 -18.31
CA PHE A 302 20.75 13.60 -18.69
C PHE A 302 22.16 13.58 -18.09
N LYS A 303 22.45 14.52 -17.19
CA LYS A 303 23.73 14.63 -16.45
C LYS A 303 24.09 13.36 -15.66
N SER A 304 23.09 12.63 -15.16
CA SER A 304 23.27 11.35 -14.46
C SER A 304 22.24 10.34 -14.94
N LEU A 305 22.57 9.05 -14.82
CA LEU A 305 21.64 7.98 -15.19
C LEU A 305 20.31 8.07 -14.40
N LEU A 306 20.36 8.40 -13.11
CA LEU A 306 19.16 8.59 -12.28
C LEU A 306 18.30 9.77 -12.78
N ASN A 307 18.92 10.88 -13.16
CA ASN A 307 18.20 12.01 -13.76
C ASN A 307 17.59 11.64 -15.11
N SER A 308 18.28 10.83 -15.92
CA SER A 308 17.74 10.32 -17.19
C SER A 308 16.49 9.49 -16.96
N TYR A 309 16.50 8.54 -16.01
CA TYR A 309 15.31 7.77 -15.64
C TYR A 309 14.17 8.67 -15.16
N ARG A 310 14.45 9.62 -14.26
CA ARG A 310 13.46 10.57 -13.75
C ARG A 310 12.84 11.38 -14.89
N THR A 311 13.66 11.88 -15.80
CA THR A 311 13.21 12.70 -16.92
C THR A 311 12.32 11.89 -17.86
N LEU A 312 12.77 10.71 -18.29
CA LEU A 312 11.98 9.84 -19.18
C LEU A 312 10.66 9.38 -18.53
N PHE A 313 10.66 9.14 -17.22
CA PHE A 313 9.43 8.83 -16.47
C PHE A 313 8.42 9.97 -16.53
N TRP A 314 8.83 11.21 -16.24
CA TRP A 314 7.92 12.36 -16.29
C TRP A 314 7.44 12.69 -17.70
N HIS A 315 8.28 12.41 -18.71
CA HIS A 315 7.91 12.52 -20.12
C HIS A 315 6.76 11.60 -20.53
N LEU A 316 6.60 10.42 -19.90
CA LEU A 316 5.45 9.55 -20.14
C LEU A 316 4.12 10.27 -19.90
N PHE A 317 4.09 11.16 -18.91
CA PHE A 317 2.90 11.92 -18.52
C PHE A 317 2.81 13.30 -19.17
N GLY A 318 3.66 13.59 -20.16
CA GLY A 318 3.68 14.88 -20.85
C GLY A 318 4.26 16.03 -20.03
N SER A 319 4.82 15.77 -18.84
CA SER A 319 5.53 16.78 -18.06
C SER A 319 6.95 16.93 -18.60
N SER A 320 7.14 17.90 -19.50
CA SER A 320 8.43 18.25 -20.10
C SER A 320 8.77 19.70 -19.78
N GLN A 321 9.95 19.96 -19.21
CA GLN A 321 10.45 21.32 -19.00
C GLN A 321 11.26 21.73 -20.24
N ALA A 322 10.73 22.69 -21.00
CA ALA A 322 11.43 23.27 -22.14
C ALA A 322 12.77 23.90 -21.67
N GLY A 323 13.87 23.55 -22.35
CA GLY A 323 15.22 24.06 -22.04
C GLY A 323 16.12 23.13 -21.21
N HIS A 324 15.60 22.04 -20.64
CA HIS A 324 16.42 21.07 -19.88
C HIS A 324 17.26 20.12 -20.74
N PHE A 325 17.15 20.23 -22.07
CA PHE A 325 17.77 19.36 -23.07
C PHE A 325 18.90 20.06 -23.85
N GLU A 326 19.02 21.38 -23.69
CA GLU A 326 20.04 22.14 -24.39
C GLU A 326 21.39 22.03 -23.68
N VAL A 327 22.43 21.82 -24.48
CA VAL A 327 23.82 21.94 -24.04
C VAL A 327 24.15 23.43 -24.04
N ARG A 328 24.22 24.03 -22.85
CA ARG A 328 24.45 25.47 -22.68
C ARG A 328 25.86 25.72 -22.14
N THR A 329 26.50 26.75 -22.68
CA THR A 329 27.78 27.28 -22.19
C THR A 329 27.56 28.63 -21.54
N ILE A 330 28.33 28.96 -20.51
CA ILE A 330 28.27 30.28 -19.88
C ILE A 330 29.25 31.19 -20.62
N ASN A 331 28.76 32.26 -21.22
CA ASN A 331 29.61 33.22 -21.89
C ASN A 331 30.33 34.07 -20.84
N ARG A 332 31.67 33.97 -20.74
CA ARG A 332 32.48 34.63 -19.70
C ARG A 332 32.44 36.16 -19.76
N THR A 333 32.00 36.74 -20.87
CA THR A 333 31.93 38.20 -21.06
C THR A 333 30.58 38.80 -20.67
N THR A 334 29.48 38.07 -20.84
CA THR A 334 28.11 38.54 -20.56
C THR A 334 27.49 37.86 -19.34
N GLY A 335 28.03 36.72 -18.89
CA GLY A 335 27.47 35.89 -17.83
C GLY A 335 26.21 35.13 -18.25
N GLU A 336 25.79 35.23 -19.51
CA GLU A 336 24.57 34.60 -20.02
C GLU A 336 24.83 33.17 -20.49
N SER A 337 23.82 32.30 -20.33
CA SER A 337 23.85 30.91 -20.79
C SER A 337 23.42 30.84 -22.25
N GLU A 338 24.36 30.58 -23.15
CA GLU A 338 24.13 30.48 -24.59
C GLU A 338 24.17 29.01 -25.06
N PRO A 339 23.37 28.62 -26.07
CA PRO A 339 23.41 27.27 -26.63
C PRO A 339 24.75 27.03 -27.34
N MET A 340 25.39 25.89 -27.08
CA MET A 340 26.69 25.58 -27.68
C MET A 340 26.53 25.14 -29.14
N PRO A 341 27.06 25.87 -30.13
CA PRO A 341 26.86 25.55 -31.55
C PRO A 341 27.50 24.22 -31.96
N ALA A 342 28.60 23.81 -31.31
CA ALA A 342 29.26 22.53 -31.56
C ALA A 342 28.39 21.31 -31.19
N ALA A 343 27.51 21.45 -30.19
CA ALA A 343 26.61 20.39 -29.74
C ALA A 343 25.32 20.30 -30.57
N ARG A 344 25.15 21.13 -31.62
CA ARG A 344 23.91 21.16 -32.41
C ARG A 344 23.51 19.78 -32.93
N ASN A 345 24.46 19.02 -33.48
CA ASN A 345 24.17 17.69 -34.02
C ASN A 345 23.78 16.70 -32.91
N THR A 346 24.44 16.75 -31.75
CA THR A 346 24.07 15.84 -30.64
C THR A 346 22.73 16.20 -30.02
N VAL A 347 22.38 17.49 -29.95
CA VAL A 347 21.06 17.92 -29.48
C VAL A 347 19.98 17.40 -30.43
N ILE A 348 20.17 17.54 -31.75
CA ILE A 348 19.24 16.98 -32.75
C ILE A 348 19.11 15.46 -32.61
N VAL A 349 20.21 14.72 -32.43
CA VAL A 349 20.16 13.27 -32.20
C VAL A 349 19.41 12.95 -30.91
N GLY A 350 19.64 13.71 -29.84
CA GLY A 350 18.92 13.55 -28.57
C GLY A 350 17.42 13.80 -28.70
N GLU A 351 17.02 14.82 -29.46
CA GLU A 351 15.61 15.11 -29.75
C GLU A 351 14.95 14.00 -30.57
N ILE A 352 15.65 13.46 -31.58
CA ILE A 352 15.17 12.32 -32.38
C ILE A 352 15.02 11.07 -31.50
N LEU A 353 15.99 10.77 -30.63
CA LEU A 353 15.89 9.63 -29.71
C LEU A 353 14.72 9.79 -28.74
N LEU A 354 14.47 11.02 -28.25
CA LEU A 354 13.34 11.32 -27.40
C LEU A 354 12.00 11.18 -28.15
N LEU A 355 11.94 11.60 -29.42
CA LEU A 355 10.76 11.40 -30.28
C LEU A 355 10.46 9.91 -30.49
N ILE A 356 11.48 9.11 -30.77
CA ILE A 356 11.35 7.65 -30.91
C ILE A 356 10.90 7.03 -29.59
N TYR A 357 11.46 7.48 -28.46
CA TYR A 357 11.01 7.05 -27.14
C TYR A 357 9.52 7.34 -26.93
N HIS A 358 9.04 8.54 -27.23
CA HIS A 358 7.62 8.90 -27.11
C HIS A 358 6.73 8.03 -27.99
N ALA A 359 7.11 7.80 -29.25
CA ALA A 359 6.37 6.91 -30.14
C ALA A 359 6.30 5.48 -29.58
N MET A 360 7.42 4.93 -29.11
CA MET A 360 7.46 3.58 -28.55
C MET A 360 6.70 3.48 -27.22
N ALA A 361 6.97 4.37 -26.26
CA ALA A 361 6.43 4.32 -24.92
C ALA A 361 4.93 4.66 -24.88
N ILE A 362 4.51 5.74 -25.54
CA ILE A 362 3.12 6.22 -25.46
C ILE A 362 2.27 5.59 -26.55
N ILE A 363 2.70 5.61 -27.82
CA ILE A 363 1.84 5.15 -28.93
C ILE A 363 1.80 3.62 -28.99
N VAL A 364 2.92 2.94 -28.80
CA VAL A 364 2.96 1.47 -28.90
C VAL A 364 2.64 0.83 -27.55
N LEU A 365 3.47 1.09 -26.53
CA LEU A 365 3.40 0.35 -25.27
C LEU A 365 2.12 0.64 -24.47
N VAL A 366 1.73 1.90 -24.26
CA VAL A 366 0.48 2.21 -23.53
C VAL A 366 -0.74 1.62 -24.25
N ASN A 367 -0.82 1.70 -25.58
CA ASN A 367 -1.94 1.12 -26.33
C ASN A 367 -1.98 -0.41 -26.27
N MET A 368 -0.81 -1.07 -26.31
CA MET A 368 -0.72 -2.52 -26.09
C MET A 368 -1.14 -2.91 -24.67
N LEU A 369 -0.77 -2.13 -23.65
CA LEU A 369 -1.20 -2.37 -22.27
C LEU A 369 -2.73 -2.28 -22.14
N ILE A 370 -3.35 -1.26 -22.73
CA ILE A 370 -4.81 -1.11 -22.75
C ILE A 370 -5.48 -2.32 -23.41
N ALA A 371 -4.97 -2.76 -24.57
CA ALA A 371 -5.50 -3.92 -25.27
C ALA A 371 -5.39 -5.22 -24.44
N MET A 372 -4.23 -5.45 -23.80
CA MET A 372 -4.04 -6.61 -22.94
C MET A 372 -4.92 -6.57 -21.69
N MET A 373 -5.06 -5.41 -21.03
CA MET A 373 -5.95 -5.26 -19.87
C MET A 373 -7.41 -5.53 -20.26
N SER A 374 -7.86 -5.05 -21.41
CA SER A 374 -9.22 -5.29 -21.91
C SER A 374 -9.49 -6.78 -22.14
N ASN A 375 -8.57 -7.49 -22.79
CA ASN A 375 -8.71 -8.93 -23.04
C ASN A 375 -8.64 -9.76 -21.74
N SER A 376 -7.74 -9.39 -20.83
CA SER A 376 -7.62 -10.01 -19.51
C SER A 376 -8.91 -9.83 -18.70
N PHE A 377 -9.46 -8.60 -18.67
CA PHE A 377 -10.73 -8.31 -18.01
C PHE A 377 -11.89 -9.17 -18.51
N GLN A 378 -12.07 -9.26 -19.84
CA GLN A 378 -13.13 -10.08 -20.45
C GLN A 378 -13.00 -11.56 -20.09
N THR A 379 -11.77 -12.09 -20.10
CA THR A 379 -11.49 -13.50 -19.76
C THR A 379 -11.79 -13.78 -18.28
N ILE A 380 -11.39 -12.88 -17.39
CA ILE A 380 -11.59 -13.02 -15.95
C ILE A 380 -13.08 -12.91 -15.59
N GLN A 381 -13.84 -12.05 -16.27
CA GLN A 381 -15.25 -11.81 -15.99
C GLN A 381 -16.11 -13.09 -16.09
N VAL A 382 -15.77 -14.02 -16.99
CA VAL A 382 -16.53 -15.26 -17.21
C VAL A 382 -16.52 -16.20 -15.98
N GLY A 383 -15.45 -16.21 -15.19
CA GLY A 383 -15.32 -17.05 -13.99
C GLY A 383 -15.49 -16.29 -12.67
N LEU A 384 -15.70 -14.97 -12.74
CA LEU A 384 -15.54 -14.07 -11.60
C LEU A 384 -16.54 -14.32 -10.48
N GLN A 385 -17.77 -14.70 -10.82
CA GLN A 385 -18.83 -14.92 -9.83
C GLN A 385 -18.53 -16.13 -8.93
N ILE A 386 -18.06 -17.23 -9.51
CA ILE A 386 -17.67 -18.45 -8.77
C ILE A 386 -16.47 -18.16 -7.85
N ILE A 387 -15.49 -17.41 -8.36
CA ILE A 387 -14.29 -17.04 -7.60
C ILE A 387 -14.64 -16.10 -6.44
N PHE A 388 -15.54 -15.14 -6.67
CA PHE A 388 -15.98 -14.21 -5.63
C PHE A 388 -16.71 -14.93 -4.49
N GLU A 389 -17.64 -15.83 -4.79
CA GLU A 389 -18.37 -16.59 -3.77
C GLU A 389 -17.47 -17.48 -2.91
N TYR A 390 -16.35 -17.96 -3.47
CA TYR A 390 -15.30 -18.67 -2.75
C TYR A 390 -14.51 -17.72 -1.82
N ILE A 391 -13.92 -16.64 -2.36
CA ILE A 391 -13.02 -15.73 -1.62
C ILE A 391 -13.76 -14.95 -0.51
N SER A 392 -15.01 -14.56 -0.75
CA SER A 392 -15.82 -13.83 0.23
C SER A 392 -15.98 -14.63 1.54
N LYS A 393 -15.99 -15.96 1.46
CA LYS A 393 -16.14 -16.86 2.61
C LYS A 393 -14.82 -17.13 3.32
N ASP A 394 -13.71 -17.20 2.59
CA ASP A 394 -12.38 -17.29 3.19
C ASP A 394 -12.02 -16.02 3.97
N SER A 395 -12.39 -14.83 3.47
CA SER A 395 -12.14 -13.53 4.13
C SER A 395 -12.96 -13.33 5.43
N CYS A 396 -13.91 -14.22 5.68
CA CYS A 396 -14.89 -14.15 6.74
C CYS A 396 -14.55 -15.07 7.94
N GLY A 397 -13.73 -16.11 7.74
CA GLY A 397 -13.33 -17.09 8.77
C GLY A 397 -12.03 -16.74 9.48
#